data_AF-A0AAW6KIG7-F1
#
_entry.id   AF-A0AAW6KIG7-F1
#
_cell.length_a   1.000
_cell.length_b   1.000
_cell.length_c   1.000
_cell.angle_alpha   90.00
_cell.angle_beta   90.00
_cell.angle_gamma   90.00
#
_symmetry.space_group_name_H-M   'P 1'
#
loop_
_entity.id
_entity.type
_entity.pdbx_description
1 polymer ?
#
loop_
_entity_poly.entity_id
_entity_poly.type
_entity_poly.pdbx_seq_one_letter_code
_entity_poly.pdbx_strand_id
1 'polypeptide(L)'
;IAKQAGVADGTIYLYFKNKEDILISLFKEKMGQFIEQMNEEMAATNSATEKLSLFIKKHFELLSSDRHLAIVTQLELRQSNLELRLKINEILKG
;
A
#
# COMPACT_ATOMS: atom_id res chain seq x y z
N ILE A 1 -16.64 4.98 5.61
CA ILE A 1 -15.44 5.84 5.69
C ILE A 1 -15.70 7.03 6.59
N ALA A 2 -16.45 8.07 6.18
CA ALA A 2 -16.72 9.25 7.01
C ALA A 2 -17.24 8.92 8.43
N LYS A 3 -18.29 8.11 8.53
CA LYS A 3 -18.81 7.61 9.82
C LYS A 3 -17.77 6.88 10.68
N GLN A 4 -16.94 6.03 10.07
CA GLN A 4 -15.89 5.29 10.80
C GLN A 4 -14.74 6.21 11.23
N ALA A 5 -14.45 7.25 10.45
CA ALA A 5 -13.46 8.27 10.76
C ALA A 5 -14.01 9.37 11.71
N GLY A 6 -15.30 9.33 12.07
CA GLY A 6 -15.92 10.34 12.93
C GLY A 6 -16.04 11.73 12.31
N VAL A 7 -16.02 11.83 10.97
CA VAL A 7 -16.09 13.10 10.23
C VAL A 7 -17.33 13.18 9.36
N ALA A 8 -17.69 14.39 8.92
CA ALA A 8 -18.75 14.61 7.94
C ALA A 8 -18.33 14.11 6.55
N ASP A 9 -19.31 13.74 5.71
CA ASP A 9 -19.03 13.27 4.34
C ASP A 9 -18.26 14.32 3.52
N GLY A 10 -18.61 15.60 3.67
CA GLY A 10 -17.90 16.71 3.02
C GLY A 10 -16.41 16.79 3.36
N THR A 11 -16.02 16.37 4.57
CA THR A 11 -14.62 16.33 4.99
C THR A 11 -13.82 15.33 4.17
N ILE A 12 -14.39 14.18 3.81
CA ILE A 12 -13.71 13.19 2.96
C ILE A 12 -13.42 13.77 1.58
N TYR A 13 -14.37 14.52 1.01
CA TYR A 13 -14.23 15.13 -0.32
C TYR A 13 -13.20 16.26 -0.40
N LEU A 14 -12.76 16.81 0.74
CA LEU A 14 -11.63 17.76 0.77
C LEU A 14 -10.29 17.09 0.46
N TYR A 15 -10.16 15.79 0.77
CA TYR A 15 -8.91 15.04 0.60
C TYR A 15 -8.96 14.08 -0.58
N PHE A 16 -10.15 13.59 -0.95
CA PHE A 16 -10.30 12.54 -1.95
C PHE A 16 -11.43 12.84 -2.92
N LYS A 17 -11.17 12.70 -4.22
CA LYS A 17 -12.15 12.99 -5.27
C LYS A 17 -13.31 11.98 -5.29
N ASN A 18 -13.01 10.72 -5.05
CA ASN A 18 -13.96 9.61 -5.06
C ASN A 18 -13.37 8.39 -4.31
N LYS A 19 -14.11 7.28 -4.28
CA LYS A 19 -13.67 6.05 -3.59
C LYS A 19 -12.41 5.42 -4.21
N GLU A 20 -12.22 5.53 -5.51
CA GLU A 20 -11.02 5.01 -6.18
C GLU A 20 -9.78 5.79 -5.74
N ASP A 21 -9.91 7.11 -5.63
CA ASP A 21 -8.85 8.01 -5.17
C ASP A 21 -8.42 7.70 -3.72
N ILE A 22 -9.37 7.32 -2.86
CA ILE A 22 -9.07 6.82 -1.51
C ILE A 22 -8.24 5.53 -1.58
N LEU A 23 -8.64 4.57 -2.42
CA LEU A 23 -7.95 3.29 -2.56
C LEU A 23 -6.51 3.48 -3.08
N ILE A 24 -6.34 4.30 -4.11
CA ILE A 24 -5.03 4.64 -4.68
C ILE A 24 -4.15 5.35 -3.64
N SER A 25 -4.70 6.34 -2.93
CA SER A 25 -3.96 7.13 -1.94
C SER A 25 -3.51 6.26 -0.76
N LEU A 26 -4.42 5.42 -0.23
CA LEU A 26 -4.12 4.48 0.83
C LEU A 26 -2.97 3.55 0.42
N PHE A 27 -3.04 3.01 -0.80
CA PHE A 27 -2.00 2.11 -1.28
C PHE A 27 -0.66 2.81 -1.46
N LYS A 28 -0.65 4.01 -2.04
CA LYS A 28 0.56 4.83 -2.20
C LYS A 28 1.24 5.11 -0.87
N GLU A 29 0.46 5.50 0.14
CA GLU A 29 0.99 5.79 1.48
C GLU A 29 1.60 4.55 2.12
N LYS A 30 0.86 3.42 2.14
CA LYS A 30 1.34 2.19 2.76
C LYS A 30 2.54 1.59 2.05
N MET A 31 2.56 1.64 0.71
CA MET A 31 3.70 1.15 -0.06
C MET A 31 4.92 2.05 0.12
N GLY A 32 4.73 3.37 0.19
CA GLY A 32 5.81 4.32 0.49
C GLY A 32 6.48 4.02 1.83
N GLN A 33 5.69 3.86 2.90
CA GLN A 33 6.17 3.49 4.23
C GLN A 33 6.95 2.17 4.21
N PHE A 34 6.45 1.16 3.49
CA PHE A 34 7.11 -0.14 3.38
C PHE A 34 8.44 -0.04 2.63
N ILE A 35 8.50 0.69 1.51
CA ILE A 35 9.73 0.87 0.73
C ILE A 35 10.78 1.64 1.53
N GLU A 36 10.39 2.69 2.24
CA GLU A 36 11.29 3.47 3.10
C GLU A 36 11.92 2.59 4.17
N GLN A 37 11.10 1.84 4.92
CA GLN A 37 11.58 0.89 5.92
C GLN A 37 12.50 -0.18 5.30
N MET A 38 12.13 -0.73 4.15
CA MET A 38 12.93 -1.75 3.47
C MET A 38 14.29 -1.20 3.02
N ASN A 39 14.34 0.04 2.53
CA ASN A 39 15.59 0.67 2.11
C ASN A 39 16.54 0.86 3.30
N GLU A 40 16.01 1.30 4.44
CA GLU A 40 16.79 1.45 5.67
C GLU A 40 17.35 0.10 6.16
N GLU A 41 16.51 -0.92 6.24
CA GLU A 41 16.95 -2.24 6.72
C GLU A 41 17.91 -2.93 5.73
N MET A 42 17.70 -2.76 4.43
CA MET A 42 18.59 -3.30 3.40
C MET A 42 19.94 -2.58 3.32
N ALA A 43 20.04 -1.32 3.75
CA ALA A 43 21.30 -0.59 3.75
C ALA A 43 22.38 -1.28 4.62
N ALA A 44 21.96 -2.05 5.62
CA ALA A 44 22.85 -2.82 6.49
C ALA A 44 23.25 -4.20 5.95
N THR A 45 22.77 -4.61 4.77
CA THR A 45 23.05 -5.93 4.18
C THR A 45 23.94 -5.84 2.93
N ASN A 46 24.87 -6.79 2.79
CA ASN A 46 25.95 -6.70 1.80
C ASN A 46 25.70 -7.55 0.56
N SER A 47 24.90 -8.62 0.66
CA SER A 47 24.62 -9.50 -0.48
C SER A 47 23.19 -9.37 -1.02
N ALA A 48 23.02 -9.61 -2.32
CA ALA A 48 21.70 -9.64 -2.95
C ALA A 48 20.79 -10.72 -2.34
N THR A 49 21.36 -11.87 -1.94
CA THR A 49 20.61 -12.97 -1.32
C THR A 49 20.07 -12.59 0.05
N GLU A 50 20.85 -11.90 0.89
CA GLU A 50 20.38 -11.40 2.18
C GLU A 50 19.26 -10.37 2.01
N LYS A 51 19.42 -9.44 1.05
CA LYS A 51 18.38 -8.45 0.74
C LYS A 51 17.07 -9.11 0.31
N LEU A 52 17.14 -10.11 -0.57
CA LEU A 52 15.96 -10.84 -1.01
C LEU A 52 15.29 -11.61 0.13
N SER A 53 16.09 -12.28 0.98
CA SER A 53 15.59 -13.00 2.15
C SER A 53 14.89 -12.07 3.13
N LEU A 54 15.50 -10.92 3.42
CA LEU A 54 14.94 -9.87 4.27
C LEU A 54 13.62 -9.34 3.69
N PHE A 55 13.59 -9.03 2.39
CA PHE A 55 12.39 -8.57 1.71
C PHE A 55 11.23 -9.57 1.83
N ILE A 56 11.48 -10.84 1.52
CA ILE A 56 10.46 -11.90 1.59
C ILE A 56 9.90 -12.00 3.02
N LYS A 57 10.79 -12.01 4.02
CA LYS A 57 10.40 -12.06 5.43
C LYS A 57 9.54 -10.85 5.82
N LYS A 58 9.99 -9.65 5.52
CA LYS A 58 9.29 -8.39 5.85
C LYS A 58 7.96 -8.25 5.14
N HIS A 59 7.89 -8.70 3.88
CA HIS A 59 6.64 -8.76 3.14
C HIS A 59 5.60 -9.66 3.84
N PHE A 60 6.00 -10.87 4.26
CA PHE A 60 5.10 -11.75 5.01
C PHE A 60 4.74 -11.19 6.39
N GLU A 61 5.67 -10.57 7.11
CA GLU A 61 5.40 -9.91 8.39
C GLU A 61 4.37 -8.78 8.24
N LEU A 62 4.49 -7.94 7.21
CA LEU A 62 3.54 -6.86 6.94
C LEU A 62 2.13 -7.41 6.68
N LEU A 63 2.00 -8.43 5.85
CA LEU A 63 0.68 -8.98 5.49
C LEU A 63 0.08 -9.86 6.60
N SER A 64 0.90 -10.53 7.42
CA SER A 64 0.40 -11.36 8.53
C SER A 64 0.03 -10.55 9.77
N SER A 65 0.65 -9.39 9.98
CA SER A 65 0.35 -8.51 11.13
C SER A 65 -0.92 -7.69 10.97
N ASP A 66 -1.35 -7.39 9.75
CA ASP A 66 -2.59 -6.67 9.46
C ASP A 66 -3.43 -7.39 8.40
N ARG A 67 -4.47 -8.09 8.87
CA ARG A 67 -5.43 -8.81 8.02
C ARG A 67 -6.17 -7.89 7.05
N HIS A 68 -6.48 -6.65 7.44
CA HIS A 68 -7.17 -5.71 6.56
C HIS A 68 -6.25 -5.26 5.44
N LEU A 69 -4.99 -4.96 5.75
CA LEU A 69 -3.99 -4.63 4.73
C LEU A 69 -3.76 -5.80 3.76
N ALA A 70 -3.74 -7.04 4.26
CA ALA A 70 -3.63 -8.22 3.41
C ALA A 70 -4.83 -8.37 2.46
N ILE A 71 -6.06 -8.18 2.95
CA ILE A 71 -7.26 -8.22 2.11
C ILE A 71 -7.19 -7.13 1.04
N VAL A 72 -6.85 -5.89 1.43
CA VAL A 72 -6.79 -4.77 0.50
C VAL A 72 -5.75 -5.04 -0.60
N THR A 73 -4.54 -5.43 -0.22
CA THR A 73 -3.45 -5.63 -1.19
C THR A 73 -3.65 -6.86 -2.08
N GLN A 74 -4.21 -7.94 -1.54
CA GLN A 74 -4.35 -9.20 -2.27
C GLN A 74 -5.66 -9.35 -3.03
N LEU A 75 -6.73 -8.66 -2.63
CA LEU A 75 -8.05 -8.77 -3.26
C LEU A 75 -8.52 -7.43 -3.82
N GLU A 76 -8.63 -6.41 -2.97
CA GLU A 76 -9.28 -5.14 -3.35
C GLU A 76 -8.48 -4.34 -4.39
N LEU A 77 -7.16 -4.44 -4.43
CA LEU A 77 -6.37 -3.78 -5.47
C LEU A 77 -6.42 -4.48 -6.83
N ARG A 78 -6.97 -5.71 -6.92
CA ARG A 78 -7.11 -6.45 -8.19
C ARG A 78 -8.30 -5.95 -8.99
N GLN A 79 -8.18 -4.71 -9.46
CA GLN A 79 -9.24 -4.00 -10.17
C GLN A 79 -9.40 -4.51 -11.60
N SER A 80 -10.64 -4.81 -11.98
CA SER A 80 -11.00 -5.22 -13.35
C SER A 80 -10.89 -4.04 -14.33
N ASN A 81 -11.24 -2.83 -13.87
CA ASN A 81 -11.08 -1.59 -14.61
C ASN A 81 -9.59 -1.36 -14.96
N LEU A 82 -9.30 -1.29 -16.27
CA LEU A 82 -7.94 -1.13 -16.79
C LEU A 82 -7.30 0.19 -16.35
N GLU A 83 -8.03 1.31 -16.40
CA GLU A 83 -7.47 2.62 -16.06
C GLU A 83 -7.04 2.67 -14.59
N LEU A 84 -7.90 2.17 -13.69
CA LEU A 84 -7.60 2.10 -12.27
C LEU A 84 -6.42 1.15 -11.98
N ARG A 85 -6.39 -0.01 -12.63
CA ARG A 85 -5.28 -0.97 -12.52
C ARG A 85 -3.95 -0.35 -12.97
N LEU A 86 -3.95 0.44 -14.06
CA LEU A 86 -2.76 1.13 -14.52
C LEU A 86 -2.28 2.16 -13.48
N LYS A 87 -3.17 2.96 -12.89
CA LYS A 87 -2.82 3.90 -11.82
C LYS A 87 -2.20 3.21 -10.61
N ILE A 88 -2.73 2.05 -10.21
CA ILE A 88 -2.16 1.23 -9.12
C ILE A 88 -0.77 0.72 -9.50
N ASN A 89 -0.58 0.25 -10.73
CA ASN A 89 0.72 -0.25 -11.20
C ASN A 89 1.79 0.85 -11.28
N GLU A 90 1.44 2.09 -11.61
CA GLU A 90 2.40 3.20 -11.61
C GLU A 90 2.99 3.45 -10.21
N ILE A 91 2.21 3.24 -9.14
CA ILE A 91 2.73 3.33 -7.76
C ILE A 91 3.80 2.27 -7.49
N LEU A 92 3.66 1.09 -8.09
CA LEU A 92 4.58 -0.03 -7.89
C LEU A 92 5.87 0.09 -8.70
N LYS A 93 5.96 1.02 -9.66
CA LYS A 93 7.11 1.10 -10.57
C LYS A 93 8.35 1.76 -9.95
N GLY A 94 8.20 2.52 -8.85
CA GLY A 94 9.31 3.22 -8.19
C GLY A 94 9.91 4.31 -9.07
#